data_AF-A0A7C6WKC0-F1
#
_entry.id   AF-A0A7C6WKC0-F1
#
_cell.length_a   1.000
_cell.length_b   1.000
_cell.length_c   1.000
_cell.angle_alpha   90.00
_cell.angle_beta   90.00
_cell.angle_gamma   90.00
#
_symmetry.space_group_name_H-M   'P 1'
#
loop_
_entity.id
_entity.type
_entity.pdbx_description
1 polymer ?
#
loop_
_entity_poly.entity_id
_entity_poly.type
_entity_poly.pdbx_seq_one_letter_code
_entity_poly.pdbx_strand_id
1 'polypeptide(L)'
;MYDIVIIGAGIAGAFIGRELSRYHLKVLIVDRQNDVGNETTAANSAIIHGGYDAAHNHLKGKYNTLGNSMFDTICDELDVMFKRIGSLVIGFNQEDRKTIQKLYENGLKNNVPDMRIIERDEILEMEPNINDSVLCALYAPTAGIIEPWELTVASVENAMDNGVELQLETNVMSISKMDNGYRITTNKGDIDTRLVINCAGVHADTINNMVAEPYFTIRARRGSYLVLDKGSNLVNHVIFQCPTDKGKGVLITPSVHGNVLIGPDSEFVDDKDSLATDALSLEYVKETALLTSKAIPFNKVIRSFAGLRANSNTDDFIIEEAKGAKGFINVAGFESPGLSSIPAVAQDVVKMVGEINGELEKKNDFNPRRKRVIRFNLLDEVEKEKVIKDNPLYGNVICRCETVTEGEIVDAIHRNCGARSVKSVKKRTKSGLGRCQGGFCGPKVVEILARELKKDWTEIPYDSTKAYILTEETKTGGAL
;
A
#
# COMPACT_ATOMS: atom_id res chain seq x y z
N MET A 1 -5.65 18.06 -24.31
CA MET A 1 -4.30 17.87 -23.75
C MET A 1 -4.37 18.01 -22.24
N TYR A 2 -3.73 17.13 -21.49
CA TYR A 2 -3.56 17.24 -20.05
C TYR A 2 -2.31 18.07 -19.74
N ASP A 3 -2.27 18.69 -18.56
CA ASP A 3 -1.02 19.30 -18.08
C ASP A 3 -0.05 18.21 -17.64
N ILE A 4 -0.57 17.19 -16.95
CA ILE A 4 0.24 16.11 -16.39
C ILE A 4 -0.52 14.80 -16.51
N VAL A 5 0.16 13.76 -16.98
CA VAL A 5 -0.28 12.37 -16.87
C VAL A 5 0.64 11.61 -15.92
N ILE A 6 0.07 10.97 -14.92
CA ILE A 6 0.75 10.08 -13.99
C ILE A 6 0.52 8.64 -14.43
N ILE A 7 1.58 7.89 -14.70
CA ILE A 7 1.52 6.49 -15.09
C ILE A 7 1.71 5.62 -13.85
N GLY A 8 0.63 4.98 -13.39
CA GLY A 8 0.57 4.12 -12.21
C GLY A 8 -0.24 4.73 -11.08
N ALA A 9 -1.31 4.06 -10.66
CA ALA A 9 -2.17 4.37 -9.51
C ALA A 9 -1.84 3.52 -8.27
N GLY A 10 -0.57 3.13 -8.12
CA GLY A 10 -0.02 2.69 -6.84
C GLY A 10 0.10 3.85 -5.85
N ILE A 11 0.68 3.60 -4.67
CA ILE A 11 0.79 4.62 -3.63
C ILE A 11 1.52 5.89 -4.10
N ALA A 12 2.50 5.75 -5.01
CA ALA A 12 3.25 6.87 -5.56
C ALA A 12 2.39 7.83 -6.39
N GLY A 13 1.72 7.31 -7.43
CA GLY A 13 0.85 8.13 -8.25
C GLY A 13 -0.36 8.67 -7.49
N ALA A 14 -0.85 7.93 -6.49
CA ALA A 14 -1.94 8.40 -5.63
C ALA A 14 -1.56 9.65 -4.83
N PHE A 15 -0.41 9.66 -4.16
CA PHE A 15 0.05 10.83 -3.40
C PHE A 15 0.47 11.99 -4.29
N ILE A 16 1.14 11.72 -5.40
CA ILE A 16 1.52 12.77 -6.35
C ILE A 16 0.27 13.41 -6.98
N GLY A 17 -0.72 12.60 -7.39
CA GLY A 17 -1.99 13.10 -7.88
C GLY A 17 -2.71 13.97 -6.85
N ARG A 18 -2.74 13.53 -5.58
CA ARG A 18 -3.30 14.32 -4.47
C ARG A 18 -2.57 15.66 -4.29
N GLU A 19 -1.24 15.67 -4.25
CA GLU A 19 -0.48 16.91 -4.06
C GLU A 19 -0.62 17.87 -5.27
N LEU A 20 -0.65 17.35 -6.50
CA LEU A 20 -0.93 18.14 -7.70
C LEU A 20 -2.36 18.69 -7.74
N SER A 21 -3.32 18.01 -7.11
CA SER A 21 -4.72 18.46 -7.08
C SER A 21 -4.92 19.80 -6.37
N ARG A 22 -3.94 20.23 -5.55
CA ARG A 22 -3.91 21.55 -4.88
C ARG A 22 -3.75 22.73 -5.84
N TYR A 23 -3.44 22.47 -7.11
CA TYR A 23 -3.12 23.49 -8.10
C TYR A 23 -4.10 23.48 -9.26
N HIS A 24 -4.20 24.59 -10.00
CA HIS A 24 -5.01 24.71 -11.21
C HIS A 24 -4.36 23.95 -12.39
N LEU A 25 -4.39 22.63 -12.31
CA LEU A 25 -3.83 21.70 -13.30
C LEU A 25 -4.88 20.67 -13.75
N LYS A 26 -4.89 20.36 -15.04
CA LYS A 26 -5.62 19.22 -15.60
C LYS A 26 -4.75 17.97 -15.51
N VAL A 27 -4.98 17.16 -14.47
CA VAL A 27 -4.18 15.96 -14.15
C VAL A 27 -4.98 14.69 -14.42
N LEU A 28 -4.32 13.70 -15.04
CA LEU A 28 -4.86 12.36 -15.24
C LEU A 28 -3.94 11.30 -14.62
N ILE A 29 -4.49 10.39 -13.84
CA ILE A 29 -3.82 9.16 -13.42
C ILE A 29 -4.30 8.02 -14.32
N VAL A 30 -3.36 7.29 -14.94
CA VAL A 30 -3.65 6.08 -15.70
C VAL A 30 -3.05 4.86 -15.01
N ASP A 31 -3.77 3.73 -15.00
CA ASP A 31 -3.26 2.46 -14.49
C ASP A 31 -3.74 1.29 -15.36
N ARG A 32 -2.88 0.29 -15.58
CA ARG A 32 -3.21 -0.92 -16.35
C ARG A 32 -4.18 -1.84 -15.62
N GLN A 33 -4.23 -1.74 -14.29
CA GLN A 33 -5.07 -2.55 -13.42
C GLN A 33 -6.49 -1.98 -13.34
N ASN A 34 -7.42 -2.81 -12.87
CA ASN A 34 -8.85 -2.46 -12.80
C ASN A 34 -9.26 -1.75 -11.51
N ASP A 35 -8.32 -1.50 -10.60
CA ASP A 35 -8.51 -0.76 -9.37
C ASP A 35 -7.17 -0.20 -8.88
N VAL A 36 -7.21 0.83 -8.05
CA VAL A 36 -6.02 1.51 -7.53
C VAL A 36 -5.32 0.67 -6.46
N GLY A 37 -4.02 0.91 -6.29
CA GLY A 37 -3.19 0.24 -5.28
C GLY A 37 -3.00 -1.26 -5.51
N ASN A 38 -3.30 -1.77 -6.71
CA ASN A 38 -2.97 -3.14 -7.07
C ASN A 38 -1.43 -3.35 -7.15
N GLU A 39 -0.99 -4.61 -7.23
CA GLU A 39 0.42 -5.02 -7.25
C GLU A 39 1.17 -4.71 -5.93
N THR A 40 2.37 -4.13 -5.97
CA THR A 40 3.26 -3.90 -4.83
C THR A 40 2.59 -3.18 -3.66
N THR A 41 1.71 -2.22 -3.97
CA THR A 41 1.04 -1.41 -2.94
C THR A 41 0.11 -2.26 -2.07
N ALA A 42 -0.56 -3.26 -2.65
CA ALA A 42 -1.44 -4.17 -1.92
C ALA A 42 -0.71 -5.33 -1.22
N ALA A 43 0.60 -5.48 -1.45
CA ALA A 43 1.36 -6.66 -1.02
C ALA A 43 2.70 -6.26 -0.39
N ASN A 44 2.63 -5.71 0.82
CA ASN A 44 3.79 -5.36 1.65
C ASN A 44 3.47 -5.57 3.15
N SER A 45 4.45 -5.27 4.00
CA SER A 45 4.33 -5.47 5.46
C SER A 45 3.40 -4.50 6.18
N ALA A 46 2.81 -3.52 5.49
CA ALA A 46 1.84 -2.58 6.06
C ALA A 46 2.42 -1.67 7.19
N ILE A 47 3.72 -1.35 7.07
CA ILE A 47 4.50 -0.60 8.08
C ILE A 47 4.91 0.77 7.57
N ILE A 48 4.76 1.78 8.44
CA ILE A 48 5.45 3.06 8.34
C ILE A 48 6.74 2.95 9.15
N HIS A 49 7.88 2.83 8.46
CA HIS A 49 9.19 2.57 9.06
C HIS A 49 9.70 3.78 9.85
N GLY A 50 10.43 3.52 10.96
CA GLY A 50 10.94 4.56 11.84
C GLY A 50 12.07 5.42 11.27
N GLY A 51 12.76 4.98 10.20
CA GLY A 51 13.80 5.79 9.52
C GLY A 51 15.25 5.51 9.93
N TYR A 52 15.51 4.50 10.75
CA TYR A 52 16.86 4.20 11.26
C TYR A 52 17.72 3.29 10.36
N ASP A 53 17.12 2.65 9.35
CA ASP A 53 17.76 1.58 8.58
C ASP A 53 18.43 2.08 7.28
N ALA A 54 17.73 2.92 6.52
CA ALA A 54 18.26 3.47 5.28
C ALA A 54 19.38 4.49 5.55
N ALA A 55 20.47 4.43 4.77
CA ALA A 55 21.62 5.31 4.96
C ALA A 55 21.24 6.79 4.78
N HIS A 56 21.74 7.65 5.68
CA HIS A 56 21.43 9.09 5.69
C HIS A 56 21.81 9.87 4.44
N ASN A 57 22.77 9.37 3.66
CA ASN A 57 23.22 9.97 2.42
C ASN A 57 22.42 9.48 1.18
N HIS A 58 21.44 8.60 1.36
CA HIS A 58 20.54 8.13 0.30
C HIS A 58 19.18 8.83 0.40
N LEU A 59 18.51 9.00 -0.74
CA LEU A 59 17.15 9.52 -0.81
C LEU A 59 16.18 8.69 0.02
N LYS A 60 16.33 7.36 0.04
CA LYS A 60 15.53 6.50 0.94
C LYS A 60 15.65 6.86 2.42
N GLY A 61 16.83 7.28 2.89
CA GLY A 61 17.03 7.76 4.26
C GLY A 61 16.36 9.11 4.49
N LYS A 62 16.64 10.09 3.61
CA LYS A 62 16.05 11.43 3.65
C LYS A 62 14.52 11.38 3.69
N TYR A 63 13.91 10.71 2.72
CA TYR A 63 12.46 10.72 2.56
C TYR A 63 11.74 9.86 3.60
N ASN A 64 12.37 8.82 4.16
CA ASN A 64 11.71 8.03 5.22
C ASN A 64 11.38 8.92 6.41
N THR A 65 12.35 9.64 6.99
CA THR A 65 12.09 10.40 8.23
C THR A 65 11.09 11.52 7.97
N LEU A 66 11.26 12.25 6.86
CA LEU A 66 10.34 13.32 6.46
C LEU A 66 8.92 12.77 6.26
N GLY A 67 8.77 11.73 5.45
CA GLY A 67 7.47 11.12 5.15
C GLY A 67 6.78 10.51 6.37
N ASN A 68 7.52 9.82 7.25
CA ASN A 68 6.99 9.23 8.48
C ASN A 68 6.27 10.28 9.35
N SER A 69 6.88 11.47 9.49
CA SER A 69 6.33 12.55 10.32
C SER A 69 4.98 13.09 9.82
N MET A 70 4.63 12.85 8.55
CA MET A 70 3.43 13.41 7.92
C MET A 70 2.19 12.53 8.12
N PHE A 71 2.36 11.27 8.54
CA PHE A 71 1.28 10.27 8.53
C PHE A 71 0.13 10.58 9.49
N ASP A 72 0.38 11.19 10.65
CA ASP A 72 -0.72 11.53 11.58
C ASP A 72 -1.71 12.50 10.92
N THR A 73 -1.19 13.59 10.34
CA THR A 73 -2.00 14.58 9.61
C THR A 73 -2.68 13.98 8.39
N ILE A 74 -1.94 13.23 7.57
CA ILE A 74 -2.49 12.63 6.35
C ILE A 74 -3.62 11.64 6.67
N CYS A 75 -3.45 10.82 7.70
CA CYS A 75 -4.44 9.82 8.07
C CYS A 75 -5.69 10.47 8.71
N ASP A 76 -5.54 11.57 9.46
CA ASP A 76 -6.67 12.39 9.92
C ASP A 76 -7.42 13.04 8.73
N GLU A 77 -6.69 13.60 7.76
CA GLU A 77 -7.27 14.21 6.58
C GLU A 77 -8.03 13.20 5.71
N LEU A 78 -7.45 12.03 5.47
CA LEU A 78 -7.99 11.01 4.58
C LEU A 78 -8.95 10.03 5.26
N ASP A 79 -9.12 10.15 6.59
CA ASP A 79 -9.84 9.21 7.43
C ASP A 79 -9.35 7.77 7.18
N VAL A 80 -8.06 7.52 7.44
CA VAL A 80 -7.40 6.22 7.29
C VAL A 80 -6.91 5.76 8.67
N MET A 81 -7.11 4.48 9.00
CA MET A 81 -6.61 3.97 10.28
C MET A 81 -5.09 3.83 10.27
N PHE A 82 -4.47 4.51 11.23
CA PHE A 82 -3.04 4.49 11.48
C PHE A 82 -2.78 4.37 12.97
N LYS A 83 -1.76 3.61 13.37
CA LYS A 83 -1.36 3.49 14.77
C LYS A 83 0.16 3.58 14.87
N ARG A 84 0.66 4.54 15.67
CA ARG A 84 2.06 4.57 16.11
C ARG A 84 2.25 3.56 17.24
N ILE A 85 2.63 2.35 16.87
CA ILE A 85 2.88 1.26 17.82
C ILE A 85 4.36 1.10 18.12
N GLY A 86 5.25 1.81 17.43
CA GLY A 86 6.70 1.64 17.55
C GLY A 86 7.22 0.34 16.93
N SER A 87 8.54 0.22 16.86
CA SER A 87 9.23 -0.97 16.36
C SER A 87 10.41 -1.36 17.22
N LEU A 88 10.71 -2.65 17.22
CA LEU A 88 11.86 -3.27 17.89
C LEU A 88 12.70 -4.01 16.85
N VAL A 89 13.98 -3.67 16.73
CA VAL A 89 14.97 -4.53 16.05
C VAL A 89 15.65 -5.37 17.12
N ILE A 90 15.30 -6.65 17.22
CA ILE A 90 15.78 -7.53 18.29
C ILE A 90 17.09 -8.24 17.91
N GLY A 91 17.98 -8.36 18.90
CA GLY A 91 19.24 -9.07 18.79
C GLY A 91 19.38 -10.14 19.86
N PHE A 92 20.07 -11.23 19.53
CA PHE A 92 20.22 -12.43 20.36
C PHE A 92 21.67 -12.67 20.80
N ASN A 93 22.63 -11.91 20.27
CA ASN A 93 24.04 -12.06 20.56
C ASN A 93 24.79 -10.70 20.49
N GLN A 94 26.10 -10.73 20.78
CA GLN A 94 26.92 -9.52 20.80
C GLN A 94 27.17 -8.91 19.42
N GLU A 95 27.16 -9.70 18.34
CA GLU A 95 27.24 -9.16 16.98
C GLU A 95 25.96 -8.43 16.61
N ASP A 96 24.79 -8.97 16.99
CA ASP A 96 23.51 -8.29 16.82
C ASP A 96 23.48 -6.95 17.57
N ARG A 97 24.04 -6.88 18.79
CA ARG A 97 24.17 -5.62 19.53
C ARG A 97 25.00 -4.59 18.76
N LYS A 98 26.11 -5.00 18.13
CA LYS A 98 26.92 -4.10 17.28
C LYS A 98 26.12 -3.59 16.09
N THR A 99 25.30 -4.45 15.47
CA THR A 99 24.41 -4.06 14.37
C THR A 99 23.34 -3.07 14.85
N ILE A 100 22.71 -3.32 15.99
CA ILE A 100 21.75 -2.42 16.65
C ILE A 100 22.38 -1.06 16.94
N GLN A 101 23.61 -1.03 17.43
CA GLN A 101 24.35 0.21 17.69
C GLN A 101 24.56 1.03 16.40
N LYS A 102 24.93 0.36 15.29
CA LYS A 102 25.07 1.03 13.98
C LYS A 102 23.72 1.58 13.48
N LEU A 103 22.63 0.84 13.65
CA LEU A 103 21.28 1.30 13.29
C LEU A 103 20.86 2.51 14.13
N TYR A 104 21.14 2.49 15.44
CA TYR A 104 20.89 3.62 16.31
C TYR A 104 21.66 4.87 15.86
N GLU A 105 22.96 4.75 15.59
CA GLU A 105 23.80 5.85 15.10
C GLU A 105 23.32 6.38 13.74
N ASN A 106 22.89 5.50 12.83
CA ASN A 106 22.33 5.93 11.55
C ASN A 106 20.99 6.65 11.72
N GLY A 107 20.10 6.15 12.58
CA GLY A 107 18.84 6.83 12.87
C GLY A 107 19.04 8.20 13.54
N LEU A 108 20.08 8.38 14.37
CA LEU A 108 20.45 9.70 14.89
C LEU A 108 20.84 10.66 13.74
N LYS A 109 21.63 10.18 12.77
CA LYS A 109 21.98 10.98 11.57
C LYS A 109 20.76 11.30 10.70
N ASN A 110 19.77 10.42 10.69
CA ASN A 110 18.48 10.62 10.02
C ASN A 110 17.48 11.45 10.83
N ASN A 111 17.85 11.95 12.01
CA ASN A 111 16.98 12.71 12.92
C ASN A 111 15.72 11.94 13.35
N VAL A 112 15.83 10.62 13.56
CA VAL A 112 14.72 9.83 14.12
C VAL A 112 14.59 10.14 15.61
N PRO A 113 13.44 10.67 16.07
CA PRO A 113 13.27 11.06 17.46
C PRO A 113 13.08 9.86 18.38
N ASP A 114 13.46 10.05 19.65
CA ASP A 114 13.13 9.18 20.79
C ASP A 114 13.51 7.70 20.66
N MET A 115 14.47 7.39 19.79
CA MET A 115 15.03 6.04 19.71
C MET A 115 15.82 5.68 20.96
N ARG A 116 15.76 4.41 21.36
CA ARG A 116 16.52 3.88 22.50
C ARG A 116 17.03 2.49 22.18
N ILE A 117 18.20 2.14 22.70
CA ILE A 117 18.59 0.74 22.84
C ILE A 117 18.06 0.27 24.18
N ILE A 118 17.25 -0.79 24.17
CA ILE A 118 16.63 -1.36 25.36
C ILE A 118 17.18 -2.77 25.62
N GLU A 119 17.18 -3.15 26.89
CA GLU A 119 17.73 -4.42 27.37
C GLU A 119 16.63 -5.46 27.56
N ARG A 120 17.03 -6.73 27.72
CA ARG A 120 16.15 -7.90 27.81
C ARG A 120 14.89 -7.72 28.66
N ASP A 121 15.02 -7.21 29.88
CA ASP A 121 13.89 -7.17 30.82
C ASP A 121 12.79 -6.20 30.34
N GLU A 122 13.17 -5.04 29.79
CA GLU A 122 12.22 -4.08 29.19
C GLU A 122 11.58 -4.68 27.93
N ILE A 123 12.34 -5.42 27.12
CA ILE A 123 11.79 -6.10 25.92
C ILE A 123 10.71 -7.11 26.33
N LEU A 124 10.96 -7.94 27.34
CA LEU A 124 10.01 -8.97 27.78
C LEU A 124 8.81 -8.38 28.53
N GLU A 125 8.94 -7.20 29.13
CA GLU A 125 7.80 -6.44 29.65
C GLU A 125 6.90 -5.92 28.51
N MET A 126 7.51 -5.34 27.47
CA MET A 126 6.78 -4.81 26.31
C MET A 126 6.20 -5.92 25.41
N GLU A 127 6.93 -7.02 25.27
CA GLU A 127 6.65 -8.13 24.35
C GLU A 127 6.84 -9.51 25.01
N PRO A 128 5.88 -9.95 25.85
CA PRO A 128 6.02 -11.18 26.66
C PRO A 128 6.17 -12.48 25.86
N ASN A 129 5.79 -12.48 24.59
CA ASN A 129 5.87 -13.66 23.72
C ASN A 129 7.16 -13.74 22.91
N ILE A 130 8.06 -12.76 23.02
CA ILE A 130 9.37 -12.81 22.36
C ILE A 130 10.22 -13.91 22.97
N ASN A 131 11.06 -14.53 22.14
CA ASN A 131 11.96 -15.58 22.57
C ASN A 131 12.86 -15.08 23.72
N ASP A 132 12.90 -15.86 24.80
CA ASP A 132 13.51 -15.52 26.09
C ASP A 132 15.03 -15.32 26.04
N SER A 133 15.66 -15.80 24.97
CA SER A 133 17.07 -15.61 24.65
C SER A 133 17.40 -14.24 24.06
N VAL A 134 16.42 -13.34 23.89
CA VAL A 134 16.66 -11.97 23.40
C VAL A 134 17.64 -11.23 24.33
N LEU A 135 18.59 -10.50 23.75
CA LEU A 135 19.65 -9.80 24.47
C LEU A 135 19.35 -8.30 24.59
N CYS A 136 19.06 -7.65 23.46
CA CYS A 136 18.80 -6.21 23.39
C CYS A 136 17.99 -5.89 22.14
N ALA A 137 17.44 -4.67 22.06
CA ALA A 137 16.72 -4.21 20.89
C ALA A 137 16.92 -2.71 20.62
N LEU A 138 16.86 -2.31 19.35
CA LEU A 138 16.61 -0.92 18.99
C LEU A 138 15.11 -0.66 19.02
N TYR A 139 14.65 0.17 19.96
CA TYR A 139 13.30 0.69 20.02
C TYR A 139 13.19 2.02 19.27
N ALA A 140 12.23 2.13 18.36
CA ALA A 140 11.87 3.38 17.68
C ALA A 140 10.36 3.62 17.79
N PRO A 141 9.91 4.60 18.59
CA PRO A 141 8.48 4.86 18.82
C PRO A 141 7.76 5.45 17.60
N THR A 142 8.51 5.99 16.64
CA THR A 142 7.96 6.60 15.42
C THR A 142 7.43 5.60 14.41
N ALA A 143 7.76 4.32 14.52
CA ALA A 143 7.20 3.34 13.59
C ALA A 143 5.69 3.16 13.82
N GLY A 144 4.98 2.87 12.74
CA GLY A 144 3.53 2.66 12.80
C GLY A 144 3.05 1.62 11.81
N ILE A 145 1.77 1.30 11.93
CA ILE A 145 1.07 0.33 11.10
C ILE A 145 -0.13 1.02 10.44
N ILE A 146 -0.42 0.61 9.20
CA ILE A 146 -1.46 1.20 8.35
C ILE A 146 -1.95 0.17 7.35
N GLU A 147 -3.15 0.32 6.77
CA GLU A 147 -3.52 -0.44 5.57
C GLU A 147 -3.12 0.31 4.28
N PRO A 148 -2.14 -0.20 3.50
CA PRO A 148 -1.60 0.55 2.35
C PRO A 148 -2.60 0.70 1.21
N TRP A 149 -3.49 -0.27 1.00
CA TRP A 149 -4.55 -0.16 0.00
C TRP A 149 -5.64 0.84 0.40
N GLU A 150 -6.00 0.92 1.69
CA GLU A 150 -6.97 1.90 2.18
C GLU A 150 -6.42 3.31 2.00
N LEU A 151 -5.16 3.52 2.36
CA LEU A 151 -4.45 4.77 2.12
C LEU A 151 -4.44 5.17 0.64
N THR A 152 -4.16 4.21 -0.25
CA THR A 152 -4.11 4.48 -1.70
C THR A 152 -5.48 4.86 -2.25
N VAL A 153 -6.53 4.10 -1.89
CA VAL A 153 -7.91 4.43 -2.30
C VAL A 153 -8.30 5.81 -1.78
N ALA A 154 -8.00 6.11 -0.52
CA ALA A 154 -8.35 7.39 0.08
C ALA A 154 -7.62 8.57 -0.57
N SER A 155 -6.33 8.39 -0.90
CA SER A 155 -5.53 9.40 -1.60
C SER A 155 -6.06 9.67 -3.01
N VAL A 156 -6.39 8.64 -3.78
CA VAL A 156 -6.96 8.82 -5.13
C VAL A 156 -8.37 9.40 -5.06
N GLU A 157 -9.22 8.94 -4.13
CA GLU A 157 -10.56 9.51 -3.92
C GLU A 157 -10.47 11.02 -3.62
N ASN A 158 -9.58 11.42 -2.71
CA ASN A 158 -9.39 12.83 -2.38
C ASN A 158 -8.80 13.62 -3.56
N ALA A 159 -7.90 13.04 -4.36
CA ALA A 159 -7.42 13.68 -5.58
C ALA A 159 -8.58 13.92 -6.58
N MET A 160 -9.46 12.93 -6.76
CA MET A 160 -10.63 13.04 -7.63
C MET A 160 -11.65 14.07 -7.11
N ASP A 161 -11.89 14.12 -5.79
CA ASP A 161 -12.72 15.15 -5.15
C ASP A 161 -12.20 16.57 -5.42
N ASN A 162 -10.90 16.70 -5.69
CA ASN A 162 -10.22 17.96 -6.05
C ASN A 162 -9.96 18.12 -7.57
N GLY A 163 -10.60 17.29 -8.41
CA GLY A 163 -10.63 17.46 -9.87
C GLY A 163 -9.58 16.68 -10.66
N VAL A 164 -8.86 15.74 -10.05
CA VAL A 164 -7.99 14.81 -10.79
C VAL A 164 -8.82 13.71 -11.47
N GLU A 165 -8.51 13.40 -12.72
CA GLU A 165 -9.16 12.31 -13.43
C GLU A 165 -8.41 10.98 -13.21
N LEU A 166 -9.15 9.86 -13.20
CA LEU A 166 -8.59 8.51 -13.07
C LEU A 166 -9.09 7.63 -14.23
N GLN A 167 -8.17 6.98 -14.94
CA GLN A 167 -8.48 6.04 -16.00
C GLN A 167 -7.80 4.68 -15.76
N LEU A 168 -8.58 3.72 -15.26
CA LEU A 168 -8.16 2.35 -15.00
C LEU A 168 -8.22 1.49 -16.27
N GLU A 169 -7.61 0.31 -16.21
CA GLU A 169 -7.45 -0.65 -17.32
C GLU A 169 -6.87 0.00 -18.60
N THR A 170 -5.97 0.95 -18.39
CA THR A 170 -5.32 1.77 -19.41
C THR A 170 -3.84 1.43 -19.42
N ASN A 171 -3.49 0.45 -20.26
CA ASN A 171 -2.12 0.00 -20.45
C ASN A 171 -1.39 0.94 -21.42
N VAL A 172 -0.30 1.54 -20.95
CA VAL A 172 0.60 2.35 -21.79
C VAL A 172 1.44 1.41 -22.67
N MET A 173 1.36 1.61 -23.99
CA MET A 173 2.04 0.76 -24.98
C MET A 173 3.27 1.44 -25.58
N SER A 174 3.23 2.76 -25.76
CA SER A 174 4.37 3.56 -26.20
C SER A 174 4.16 5.03 -25.81
N ILE A 175 5.26 5.78 -25.80
CA ILE A 175 5.25 7.22 -25.52
C ILE A 175 6.14 7.89 -26.57
N SER A 176 5.61 8.88 -27.28
CA SER A 176 6.37 9.65 -28.27
C SER A 176 6.48 11.11 -27.86
N LYS A 177 7.64 11.71 -28.09
CA LYS A 177 7.87 13.14 -27.86
C LYS A 177 7.13 13.96 -28.91
N MET A 178 6.54 15.06 -28.46
CA MET A 178 5.91 16.09 -29.30
C MET A 178 6.64 17.42 -29.06
N ASP A 179 6.41 18.41 -29.92
CA ASP A 179 6.99 19.75 -29.76
C ASP A 179 6.71 20.37 -28.38
N ASN A 180 5.52 20.10 -27.83
CA ASN A 180 5.04 20.65 -26.56
C ASN A 180 4.63 19.58 -25.54
N GLY A 181 5.34 18.44 -25.48
CA GLY A 181 5.12 17.40 -24.47
C GLY A 181 5.21 15.99 -25.04
N TYR A 182 4.21 15.17 -24.74
CA TYR A 182 4.20 13.73 -25.04
C TYR A 182 2.83 13.27 -25.54
N ARG A 183 2.85 12.31 -26.47
CA ARG A 183 1.70 11.47 -26.80
C ARG A 183 1.91 10.08 -26.21
N ILE A 184 1.02 9.68 -25.32
CA ILE A 184 0.98 8.35 -24.69
C ILE A 184 -0.04 7.51 -25.45
N THR A 185 0.41 6.47 -26.13
CA THR A 185 -0.48 5.52 -26.81
C THR A 185 -0.88 4.41 -25.85
N THR A 186 -2.18 4.19 -25.72
CA THR A 186 -2.76 3.19 -24.80
C THR A 186 -3.71 2.24 -25.51
N ASN A 187 -4.09 1.15 -24.86
CA ASN A 187 -5.14 0.25 -25.33
C ASN A 187 -6.55 0.89 -25.39
N LYS A 188 -6.73 2.09 -24.85
CA LYS A 188 -8.01 2.84 -24.83
C LYS A 188 -7.95 4.16 -25.62
N GLY A 189 -6.92 4.34 -26.45
CA GLY A 189 -6.71 5.54 -27.27
C GLY A 189 -5.47 6.35 -26.84
N ASP A 190 -5.16 7.38 -27.62
CA ASP A 190 -4.01 8.25 -27.38
C ASP A 190 -4.34 9.36 -26.36
N ILE A 191 -3.35 9.71 -25.54
CA ILE A 191 -3.44 10.76 -24.53
C ILE A 191 -2.28 11.74 -24.73
N ASP A 192 -2.61 12.99 -25.06
CA ASP A 192 -1.63 14.07 -25.19
C ASP A 192 -1.48 14.82 -23.86
N THR A 193 -0.23 15.03 -23.43
CA THR A 193 0.11 15.69 -22.16
C THR A 193 1.35 16.56 -22.27
N ARG A 194 1.46 17.60 -21.44
CA ARG A 194 2.68 18.43 -21.37
C ARG A 194 3.79 17.71 -20.62
N LEU A 195 3.45 17.09 -19.48
CA LEU A 195 4.39 16.37 -18.62
C LEU A 195 3.91 14.94 -18.34
N VAL A 196 4.88 14.06 -18.05
CA VAL A 196 4.63 12.68 -17.64
C VAL A 196 5.35 12.41 -16.32
N ILE A 197 4.67 11.79 -15.38
CA ILE A 197 5.27 11.29 -14.14
C ILE A 197 5.17 9.77 -14.14
N ASN A 198 6.30 9.10 -14.24
CA ASN A 198 6.41 7.65 -14.27
C ASN A 198 6.44 7.09 -12.84
N CYS A 199 5.33 6.50 -12.42
CA CYS A 199 5.13 5.82 -11.13
C CYS A 199 4.83 4.32 -11.32
N ALA A 200 5.34 3.71 -12.40
CA ALA A 200 4.95 2.37 -12.83
C ALA A 200 5.56 1.20 -12.01
N GLY A 201 6.03 1.47 -10.78
CA GLY A 201 6.48 0.44 -9.83
C GLY A 201 7.59 -0.45 -10.41
N VAL A 202 7.36 -1.77 -10.40
CA VAL A 202 8.33 -2.75 -10.92
C VAL A 202 8.61 -2.60 -12.43
N HIS A 203 7.73 -1.90 -13.16
CA HIS A 203 7.81 -1.64 -14.60
C HIS A 203 8.32 -0.22 -14.93
N ALA A 204 8.80 0.55 -13.94
CA ALA A 204 9.21 1.94 -14.17
C ALA A 204 10.43 2.07 -15.10
N ASP A 205 11.34 1.10 -15.11
CA ASP A 205 12.44 1.02 -16.09
C ASP A 205 11.90 0.81 -17.52
N THR A 206 10.92 -0.08 -17.70
CA THR A 206 10.26 -0.32 -18.98
C THR A 206 9.61 0.95 -19.53
N ILE A 207 8.91 1.71 -18.68
CA ILE A 207 8.26 2.97 -19.08
C ILE A 207 9.30 4.07 -19.37
N ASN A 208 10.38 4.17 -18.59
CA ASN A 208 11.48 5.11 -18.87
C ASN A 208 12.11 4.85 -20.25
N ASN A 209 12.36 3.58 -20.57
CA ASN A 209 13.04 3.19 -21.80
C ASN A 209 12.22 3.43 -23.07
N MET A 210 10.94 3.81 -22.95
CA MET A 210 10.13 4.26 -24.09
C MET A 210 10.52 5.67 -24.57
N VAL A 211 11.14 6.50 -23.73
CA VAL A 211 11.38 7.94 -24.01
C VAL A 211 12.83 8.40 -23.84
N ALA A 212 13.61 7.67 -23.06
CA ALA A 212 14.99 8.00 -22.71
C ALA A 212 15.88 6.75 -22.80
N GLU A 213 17.19 6.99 -22.94
CA GLU A 213 18.17 5.90 -22.92
C GLU A 213 18.09 5.13 -21.59
N PRO A 214 18.29 3.80 -21.60
CA PRO A 214 18.30 3.00 -20.38
C PRO A 214 19.34 3.52 -19.36
N TYR A 215 18.85 4.01 -18.23
CA TYR A 215 19.67 4.58 -17.15
C TYR A 215 19.68 3.68 -15.91
N PHE A 216 18.54 3.09 -15.56
CA PHE A 216 18.37 2.18 -14.43
C PHE A 216 17.61 0.93 -14.86
N THR A 217 17.77 -0.14 -14.11
CA THR A 217 17.01 -1.38 -14.26
C THR A 217 16.31 -1.72 -12.96
N ILE A 218 15.14 -2.33 -13.06
CA ILE A 218 14.38 -2.83 -11.91
C ILE A 218 14.29 -4.35 -11.99
N ARG A 219 14.75 -5.01 -10.93
CA ARG A 219 14.51 -6.44 -10.70
C ARG A 219 13.41 -6.61 -9.67
N ALA A 220 12.44 -7.47 -9.97
CA ALA A 220 11.40 -7.80 -9.02
C ALA A 220 11.96 -8.68 -7.90
N ARG A 221 11.78 -8.24 -6.65
CA ARG A 221 12.16 -9.01 -5.47
C ARG A 221 10.91 -9.45 -4.72
N ARG A 222 10.57 -10.72 -4.85
CA ARG A 222 9.40 -11.35 -4.26
C ARG A 222 9.58 -11.54 -2.75
N GLY A 223 8.49 -11.31 -2.03
CA GLY A 223 8.36 -11.58 -0.61
C GLY A 223 7.00 -12.17 -0.27
N SER A 224 7.00 -13.33 0.35
CA SER A 224 5.85 -14.14 0.76
C SER A 224 5.54 -13.94 2.24
N TYR A 225 4.26 -13.82 2.57
CA TYR A 225 3.78 -13.55 3.91
C TYR A 225 2.73 -14.56 4.33
N LEU A 226 2.65 -14.79 5.65
CA LEU A 226 1.57 -15.47 6.33
C LEU A 226 0.74 -14.43 7.10
N VAL A 227 -0.58 -14.61 7.11
CA VAL A 227 -1.51 -13.77 7.87
C VAL A 227 -2.22 -14.66 8.89
N LEU A 228 -1.99 -14.37 10.17
CA LEU A 228 -2.72 -14.97 11.27
C LEU A 228 -4.06 -14.27 11.48
N ASP A 229 -5.04 -15.05 11.90
CA ASP A 229 -6.33 -14.52 12.34
C ASP A 229 -6.21 -13.58 13.55
N LYS A 230 -7.25 -12.80 13.78
CA LYS A 230 -7.36 -11.91 14.94
C LYS A 230 -7.30 -12.68 16.26
N GLY A 231 -6.87 -12.00 17.31
CA GLY A 231 -6.79 -12.57 18.67
C GLY A 231 -5.69 -13.61 18.83
N SER A 232 -4.62 -13.54 18.02
CA SER A 232 -3.36 -14.22 18.33
C SER A 232 -2.63 -13.53 19.49
N ASN A 233 -2.79 -12.19 19.63
CA ASN A 233 -2.13 -11.35 20.65
C ASN A 233 -0.63 -11.65 20.77
N LEU A 234 0.02 -11.90 19.62
CA LEU A 234 1.40 -12.39 19.57
C LEU A 234 2.39 -11.29 19.89
N VAL A 235 2.22 -10.10 19.30
CA VAL A 235 3.12 -8.94 19.45
C VAL A 235 2.32 -7.64 19.55
N ASN A 236 2.85 -6.64 20.26
CA ASN A 236 2.25 -5.31 20.40
C ASN A 236 2.92 -4.27 19.47
N HIS A 237 4.20 -4.46 19.12
CA HIS A 237 5.03 -3.61 18.28
C HIS A 237 5.35 -4.29 16.95
N VAL A 238 5.94 -3.54 16.02
CA VAL A 238 6.58 -4.12 14.82
C VAL A 238 7.91 -4.75 15.23
N ILE A 239 8.06 -6.07 15.08
CA ILE A 239 9.28 -6.78 15.49
C ILE A 239 10.11 -7.19 14.27
N PHE A 240 11.31 -6.63 14.16
CA PHE A 240 12.32 -6.97 13.17
C PHE A 240 13.42 -7.81 13.78
N GLN A 241 13.94 -8.77 13.04
CA GLN A 241 15.21 -9.41 13.36
C GLN A 241 16.37 -8.49 12.93
N CYS A 242 17.53 -8.63 13.57
CA CYS A 242 18.74 -7.95 13.11
C CYS A 242 19.06 -8.31 11.65
N PRO A 243 19.40 -7.32 10.79
CA PRO A 243 19.83 -7.59 9.42
C PRO A 243 21.07 -8.48 9.36
N THR A 244 21.09 -9.35 8.36
CA THR A 244 22.23 -10.22 8.01
C THR A 244 22.63 -9.97 6.56
N ASP A 245 23.71 -10.62 6.09
CA ASP A 245 24.10 -10.60 4.66
C ASP A 245 22.98 -11.09 3.72
N LYS A 246 22.02 -11.87 4.24
CA LYS A 246 20.85 -12.35 3.49
C LYS A 246 19.67 -11.36 3.47
N GLY A 247 19.80 -10.22 4.16
CA GLY A 247 18.79 -9.16 4.25
C GLY A 247 18.26 -8.94 5.67
N LYS A 248 17.14 -8.19 5.78
CA LYS A 248 16.54 -7.73 7.05
C LYS A 248 15.81 -8.82 7.88
N GLY A 249 15.90 -10.09 7.47
CA GLY A 249 15.21 -11.21 8.11
C GLY A 249 13.68 -11.18 7.96
N VAL A 250 13.02 -12.06 8.70
CA VAL A 250 11.55 -12.15 8.77
C VAL A 250 11.05 -11.29 9.93
N LEU A 251 10.07 -10.44 9.67
CA LEU A 251 9.42 -9.61 10.70
C LEU A 251 8.08 -10.22 11.15
N ILE A 252 7.63 -9.78 12.33
CA ILE A 252 6.30 -10.06 12.86
C ILE A 252 5.67 -8.72 13.23
N THR A 253 4.46 -8.43 12.73
CA THR A 253 3.77 -7.17 13.02
C THR A 253 2.28 -7.38 13.19
N PRO A 254 1.61 -6.72 14.14
CA PRO A 254 0.16 -6.64 14.12
C PRO A 254 -0.29 -5.75 12.94
N SER A 255 -1.50 -5.95 12.44
CA SER A 255 -2.17 -5.00 11.54
C SER A 255 -3.05 -4.05 12.33
N VAL A 256 -3.46 -2.93 11.72
CA VAL A 256 -4.34 -1.95 12.40
C VAL A 256 -5.67 -2.56 12.84
N HIS A 257 -6.05 -3.69 12.25
CA HIS A 257 -7.26 -4.44 12.53
C HIS A 257 -7.06 -5.69 13.40
N GLY A 258 -5.86 -5.92 13.92
CA GLY A 258 -5.59 -6.99 14.89
C GLY A 258 -5.27 -8.37 14.30
N ASN A 259 -5.10 -8.48 12.98
CA ASN A 259 -4.40 -9.64 12.40
C ASN A 259 -2.90 -9.55 12.71
N VAL A 260 -2.14 -10.62 12.48
CA VAL A 260 -0.67 -10.58 12.56
C VAL A 260 -0.07 -11.03 11.24
N LEU A 261 0.86 -10.25 10.70
CA LEU A 261 1.62 -10.56 9.50
C LEU A 261 2.99 -11.13 9.91
N ILE A 262 3.41 -12.19 9.23
CA ILE A 262 4.71 -12.83 9.39
C ILE A 262 5.35 -12.95 8.01
N GLY A 263 6.56 -12.44 7.85
CA GLY A 263 7.28 -12.45 6.57
C GLY A 263 8.14 -11.18 6.42
N PRO A 264 8.58 -10.85 5.20
CA PRO A 264 8.65 -11.75 4.07
C PRO A 264 9.93 -12.58 4.05
N ASP A 265 9.97 -13.59 3.17
CA ASP A 265 11.22 -14.04 2.58
C ASP A 265 11.73 -13.03 1.51
N SER A 266 12.74 -13.44 0.75
CA SER A 266 13.37 -12.56 -0.22
C SER A 266 13.98 -13.33 -1.37
N GLU A 267 13.36 -13.25 -2.54
CA GLU A 267 13.82 -13.92 -3.75
C GLU A 267 13.77 -12.97 -4.95
N PHE A 268 14.80 -12.98 -5.80
CA PHE A 268 14.73 -12.29 -7.09
C PHE A 268 14.01 -13.17 -8.11
N VAL A 269 13.06 -12.59 -8.83
CA VAL A 269 12.30 -13.26 -9.89
C VAL A 269 12.39 -12.46 -11.19
N ASP A 270 12.41 -13.16 -12.32
CA ASP A 270 12.49 -12.52 -13.64
C ASP A 270 11.13 -12.01 -14.11
N ASP A 271 10.05 -12.73 -13.77
CA ASP A 271 8.69 -12.31 -14.07
C ASP A 271 8.20 -11.25 -13.06
N LYS A 272 8.07 -10.02 -13.56
CA LYS A 272 7.60 -8.84 -12.81
C LYS A 272 6.11 -8.88 -12.44
N ASP A 273 5.38 -9.91 -12.85
CA ASP A 273 3.97 -10.15 -12.52
C ASP A 273 3.77 -11.42 -11.65
N SER A 274 4.86 -12.07 -11.21
CA SER A 274 4.82 -13.31 -10.43
C SER A 274 4.43 -13.10 -8.96
N LEU A 275 3.14 -13.26 -8.66
CA LEU A 275 2.56 -13.12 -7.31
C LEU A 275 2.22 -14.45 -6.63
N ALA A 276 2.63 -15.57 -7.20
CA ALA A 276 2.40 -16.88 -6.60
C ALA A 276 3.22 -17.06 -5.31
N THR A 277 2.64 -17.72 -4.32
CA THR A 277 3.37 -18.23 -3.15
C THR A 277 3.73 -19.70 -3.39
N ASP A 278 4.87 -20.14 -2.88
CA ASP A 278 5.26 -21.56 -2.88
C ASP A 278 5.51 -22.08 -1.45
N ALA A 279 5.49 -23.41 -1.31
CA ALA A 279 5.58 -24.06 -0.01
C ALA A 279 6.95 -23.88 0.65
N LEU A 280 8.04 -23.82 -0.13
CA LEU A 280 9.40 -23.69 0.40
C LEU A 280 9.63 -22.30 0.99
N SER A 281 9.22 -21.25 0.27
CA SER A 281 9.25 -19.87 0.76
C SER A 281 8.44 -19.70 2.03
N LEU A 282 7.22 -20.25 2.09
CA LEU A 282 6.38 -20.15 3.28
C LEU A 282 6.94 -20.93 4.46
N GLU A 283 7.56 -22.09 4.25
CA GLU A 283 8.21 -22.85 5.32
C GLU A 283 9.44 -22.12 5.86
N TYR A 284 10.27 -21.53 4.99
CA TYR A 284 11.37 -20.66 5.39
C TYR A 284 10.90 -19.49 6.26
N VAL A 285 9.78 -18.86 5.90
CA VAL A 285 9.17 -17.78 6.71
C VAL A 285 8.81 -18.28 8.11
N LYS A 286 8.18 -19.47 8.23
CA LYS A 286 7.82 -20.04 9.53
C LYS A 286 9.04 -20.34 10.38
N GLU A 287 10.02 -21.06 9.81
CA GLU A 287 11.22 -21.48 10.51
C GLU A 287 12.02 -20.27 11.00
N THR A 288 12.17 -19.25 10.15
CA THR A 288 12.90 -18.03 10.52
C THR A 288 12.15 -17.22 11.59
N ALA A 289 10.82 -17.17 11.53
CA ALA A 289 10.01 -16.44 12.53
C ALA A 289 10.10 -17.05 13.94
N LEU A 290 10.39 -18.35 14.07
CA LEU A 290 10.56 -19.02 15.37
C LEU A 290 11.76 -18.48 16.17
N LEU A 291 12.75 -17.86 15.51
CA LEU A 291 13.81 -17.13 16.20
C LEU A 291 13.22 -15.96 17.01
N THR A 292 12.26 -15.23 16.45
CA THR A 292 11.56 -14.11 17.10
C THR A 292 10.64 -14.57 18.22
N SER A 293 9.81 -15.60 17.98
CA SER A 293 8.89 -16.12 18.98
C SER A 293 8.59 -17.61 18.75
N LYS A 294 8.66 -18.41 19.82
CA LYS A 294 8.24 -19.83 19.79
C LYS A 294 6.72 -19.99 19.98
N ALA A 295 6.01 -18.92 20.32
CA ALA A 295 4.58 -18.95 20.65
C ALA A 295 3.66 -18.77 19.41
N ILE A 296 4.23 -18.75 18.20
CA ILE A 296 3.48 -18.47 16.96
C ILE A 296 2.43 -19.55 16.69
N PRO A 297 1.13 -19.21 16.66
CA PRO A 297 0.06 -20.18 16.43
C PRO A 297 -0.16 -20.39 14.93
N PHE A 298 0.71 -21.16 14.26
CA PHE A 298 0.62 -21.37 12.81
C PHE A 298 -0.70 -22.03 12.35
N ASN A 299 -1.41 -22.73 13.24
CA ASN A 299 -2.76 -23.23 12.97
C ASN A 299 -3.82 -22.13 12.80
N LYS A 300 -3.50 -20.88 13.14
CA LYS A 300 -4.35 -19.69 12.92
C LYS A 300 -4.02 -18.94 11.63
N VAL A 301 -3.17 -19.47 10.75
CA VAL A 301 -2.95 -18.88 9.41
C VAL A 301 -4.24 -18.95 8.61
N ILE A 302 -4.76 -17.81 8.17
CA ILE A 302 -5.98 -17.70 7.36
C ILE A 302 -5.71 -17.31 5.90
N ARG A 303 -4.49 -16.85 5.61
CA ARG A 303 -4.08 -16.42 4.27
C ARG A 303 -2.56 -16.41 4.14
N SER A 304 -2.09 -16.64 2.92
CA SER A 304 -0.76 -16.27 2.45
C SER A 304 -0.87 -15.34 1.24
N PHE A 305 0.16 -14.53 1.00
CA PHE A 305 0.28 -13.73 -0.22
C PHE A 305 1.74 -13.45 -0.52
N ALA A 306 2.05 -13.08 -1.76
CA ALA A 306 3.35 -12.56 -2.14
C ALA A 306 3.22 -11.15 -2.76
N GLY A 307 4.26 -10.35 -2.60
CA GLY A 307 4.40 -9.04 -3.24
C GLY A 307 5.78 -8.86 -3.84
N LEU A 308 5.88 -7.97 -4.83
CA LEU A 308 7.11 -7.69 -5.56
C LEU A 308 7.63 -6.30 -5.22
N ARG A 309 8.86 -6.22 -4.72
CA ARG A 309 9.56 -4.94 -4.48
C ARG A 309 10.30 -4.53 -5.75
N ALA A 310 10.27 -3.24 -6.07
CA ALA A 310 10.95 -2.67 -7.23
C ALA A 310 12.41 -2.34 -6.89
N ASN A 311 13.26 -3.37 -6.80
CA ASN A 311 14.67 -3.20 -6.46
C ASN A 311 15.44 -2.66 -7.67
N SER A 312 16.03 -1.47 -7.54
CA SER A 312 16.84 -0.86 -8.60
C SER A 312 18.32 -1.25 -8.48
N ASN A 313 19.04 -1.19 -9.60
CA ASN A 313 20.49 -1.29 -9.62
C ASN A 313 21.22 -0.05 -9.08
N THR A 314 20.51 1.05 -8.80
CA THR A 314 21.07 2.27 -8.20
C THR A 314 21.15 2.20 -6.67
N ASP A 315 20.51 1.20 -6.06
CA ASP A 315 20.41 1.03 -4.59
C ASP A 315 19.85 2.28 -3.86
N ASP A 316 19.04 3.06 -4.55
CA ASP A 316 18.34 4.23 -4.01
C ASP A 316 17.08 4.53 -4.83
N PHE A 317 16.22 5.41 -4.31
CA PHE A 317 15.10 5.95 -5.06
C PHE A 317 15.60 6.78 -6.25
N ILE A 318 14.82 6.78 -7.32
CA ILE A 318 15.09 7.56 -8.52
C ILE A 318 13.96 8.58 -8.64
N ILE A 319 14.25 9.83 -8.28
CA ILE A 319 13.32 10.96 -8.24
C ILE A 319 13.93 12.11 -9.04
N GLU A 320 13.81 12.04 -10.36
CA GLU A 320 14.51 12.94 -11.27
C GLU A 320 13.84 13.02 -12.64
N GLU A 321 14.11 14.11 -13.37
CA GLU A 321 13.75 14.22 -14.78
C GLU A 321 14.66 13.32 -15.62
N ALA A 322 14.06 12.54 -16.54
CA ALA A 322 14.79 11.61 -17.39
C ALA A 322 15.71 12.36 -18.37
N LYS A 323 16.98 11.97 -18.40
CA LYS A 323 18.00 12.61 -19.25
C LYS A 323 17.60 12.53 -20.72
N GLY A 324 17.59 13.68 -21.39
CA GLY A 324 17.19 13.78 -22.80
C GLY A 324 15.68 13.71 -23.04
N ALA A 325 14.85 13.66 -22.00
CA ALA A 325 13.39 13.65 -22.09
C ALA A 325 12.80 14.72 -21.15
N LYS A 326 12.91 15.99 -21.57
CA LYS A 326 12.38 17.12 -20.81
C LYS A 326 10.89 16.93 -20.52
N GLY A 327 10.49 17.11 -19.28
CA GLY A 327 9.13 16.97 -18.79
C GLY A 327 8.68 15.54 -18.46
N PHE A 328 9.61 14.57 -18.50
CA PHE A 328 9.36 13.20 -18.07
C PHE A 328 10.08 12.95 -16.73
N ILE A 329 9.33 12.81 -15.64
CA ILE A 329 9.88 12.61 -14.29
C ILE A 329 9.76 11.13 -13.91
N ASN A 330 10.88 10.51 -13.54
CA ASN A 330 10.88 9.19 -12.93
C ASN A 330 10.64 9.28 -11.43
N VAL A 331 9.74 8.43 -10.94
CA VAL A 331 9.49 8.15 -9.53
C VAL A 331 9.55 6.64 -9.36
N ALA A 332 10.78 6.12 -9.22
CA ALA A 332 11.09 4.70 -9.35
C ALA A 332 12.02 4.16 -8.24
N GLY A 333 12.22 2.84 -8.21
CA GLY A 333 13.13 2.18 -7.27
C GLY A 333 12.56 1.99 -5.85
N PHE A 334 11.24 2.07 -5.69
CA PHE A 334 10.58 1.96 -4.38
C PHE A 334 10.60 0.52 -3.85
N GLU A 335 11.63 0.20 -3.07
CA GLU A 335 11.66 -0.96 -2.15
C GLU A 335 11.16 -0.56 -0.74
N SER A 336 11.78 -1.06 0.33
CA SER A 336 11.60 -0.51 1.68
C SER A 336 12.60 0.63 1.88
N PRO A 337 12.19 1.84 2.31
CA PRO A 337 10.93 2.20 2.97
C PRO A 337 9.97 3.03 2.09
N GLY A 338 9.62 2.52 0.91
CA GLY A 338 8.90 3.29 -0.10
C GLY A 338 7.54 3.83 0.35
N LEU A 339 6.72 3.02 1.03
CA LEU A 339 5.44 3.45 1.59
C LEU A 339 5.59 4.60 2.58
N SER A 340 6.61 4.56 3.43
CA SER A 340 6.84 5.59 4.47
C SER A 340 7.39 6.90 3.89
N SER A 341 8.01 6.82 2.71
CA SER A 341 8.71 7.93 2.08
C SER A 341 7.83 8.75 1.15
N ILE A 342 6.71 8.17 0.68
CA ILE A 342 5.98 8.72 -0.45
C ILE A 342 5.35 10.11 -0.21
N PRO A 343 4.87 10.48 1.00
CA PRO A 343 4.30 11.81 1.18
C PRO A 343 5.33 12.93 0.94
N ALA A 344 6.56 12.74 1.42
CA ALA A 344 7.65 13.70 1.22
C ALA A 344 8.14 13.71 -0.22
N VAL A 345 8.24 12.53 -0.86
CA VAL A 345 8.56 12.43 -2.28
C VAL A 345 7.54 13.21 -3.13
N ALA A 346 6.24 13.07 -2.84
CA ALA A 346 5.21 13.74 -3.61
C ALA A 346 5.35 15.27 -3.59
N GLN A 347 5.71 15.85 -2.44
CA GLN A 347 6.00 17.29 -2.33
C GLN A 347 7.21 17.71 -3.19
N ASP A 348 8.31 16.93 -3.15
CA ASP A 348 9.50 17.22 -3.96
C ASP A 348 9.21 17.07 -5.47
N VAL A 349 8.37 16.10 -5.87
CA VAL A 349 7.93 15.94 -7.27
C VAL A 349 7.09 17.13 -7.74
N VAL A 350 6.15 17.63 -6.92
CA VAL A 350 5.37 18.84 -7.26
C VAL A 350 6.28 20.06 -7.40
N LYS A 351 7.31 20.18 -6.57
CA LYS A 351 8.31 21.24 -6.71
C LYS A 351 9.03 21.15 -8.05
N MET A 352 9.48 19.96 -8.46
CA MET A 352 10.11 19.75 -9.77
C MET A 352 9.15 20.10 -10.92
N VAL A 353 7.87 19.77 -10.81
CA VAL A 353 6.86 20.16 -11.80
C VAL A 353 6.77 21.68 -11.94
N GLY A 354 6.81 22.43 -10.83
CA GLY A 354 6.84 23.89 -10.86
C GLY A 354 8.14 24.45 -11.46
N GLU A 355 9.28 23.81 -11.22
CA GLU A 355 10.56 24.19 -11.84
C GLU A 355 10.54 23.99 -13.36
N ILE A 356 9.83 22.98 -13.87
CA ILE A 356 9.73 22.68 -15.31
C ILE A 356 8.65 23.52 -16.01
N ASN A 357 7.47 23.68 -15.40
CA ASN A 357 6.28 24.29 -16.03
C ASN A 357 6.08 25.77 -15.64
N GLY A 358 6.89 26.31 -14.72
CA GLY A 358 6.68 27.62 -14.11
C GLY A 358 5.87 27.53 -12.82
N GLU A 359 5.74 28.66 -12.12
CA GLU A 359 5.03 28.75 -10.84
C GLU A 359 3.60 28.19 -10.95
N LEU A 360 3.27 27.24 -10.07
CA LEU A 360 1.97 26.58 -10.06
C LEU A 360 0.98 27.40 -9.23
N GLU A 361 -0.13 27.79 -9.85
CA GLU A 361 -1.21 28.52 -9.18
C GLU A 361 -2.01 27.59 -8.25
N LYS A 362 -2.05 27.91 -6.96
CA LYS A 362 -2.80 27.15 -5.95
C LYS A 362 -4.30 27.43 -6.07
N LYS A 363 -5.11 26.38 -5.90
CA LYS A 363 -6.56 26.48 -5.76
C LYS A 363 -6.93 27.08 -4.40
N ASN A 364 -7.95 27.92 -4.39
CA ASN A 364 -8.51 28.48 -3.15
C ASN A 364 -9.50 27.52 -2.46
N ASP A 365 -10.00 26.52 -3.19
CA ASP A 365 -11.05 25.58 -2.78
C ASP A 365 -10.53 24.14 -2.60
N PHE A 366 -9.21 23.95 -2.56
CA PHE A 366 -8.63 22.64 -2.28
C PHE A 366 -9.12 22.12 -0.91
N ASN A 367 -9.70 20.93 -0.91
CA ASN A 367 -10.14 20.25 0.30
C ASN A 367 -9.21 19.06 0.61
N PRO A 368 -8.36 19.15 1.65
CA PRO A 368 -7.51 18.04 2.04
C PRO A 368 -8.28 16.84 2.61
N ARG A 369 -9.53 17.07 3.05
CA ARG A 369 -10.30 16.10 3.82
C ARG A 369 -11.20 15.26 2.93
N ARG A 370 -11.07 13.94 3.07
CA ARG A 370 -11.95 12.96 2.44
C ARG A 370 -13.26 12.82 3.23
N LYS A 371 -14.36 12.49 2.56
CA LYS A 371 -15.62 12.10 3.22
C LYS A 371 -15.34 10.92 4.18
N ARG A 372 -15.71 11.08 5.46
CA ARG A 372 -15.56 10.02 6.48
C ARG A 372 -16.18 8.71 6.05
N VAL A 373 -15.53 7.60 6.39
CA VAL A 373 -15.96 6.22 6.19
C VAL A 373 -16.56 5.71 7.49
N ILE A 374 -17.82 5.31 7.43
CA ILE A 374 -18.45 4.62 8.56
C ILE A 374 -17.85 3.22 8.63
N ARG A 375 -17.33 2.85 9.80
CA ARG A 375 -16.78 1.51 10.09
C ARG A 375 -17.65 0.90 11.18
N PHE A 376 -18.69 0.17 10.79
CA PHE A 376 -19.79 -0.19 11.69
C PHE A 376 -19.31 -0.99 12.91
N ASN A 377 -18.26 -1.79 12.73
CA ASN A 377 -17.64 -2.59 13.78
C ASN A 377 -16.85 -1.79 14.85
N LEU A 378 -16.59 -0.49 14.61
CA LEU A 378 -15.92 0.41 15.55
C LEU A 378 -16.89 1.34 16.28
N LEU A 379 -18.15 1.40 15.85
CA LEU A 379 -19.17 2.23 16.47
C LEU A 379 -19.64 1.64 17.81
N ASP A 380 -19.99 2.50 18.75
CA ASP A 380 -20.75 2.09 19.94
C ASP A 380 -22.23 1.82 19.61
N GLU A 381 -23.01 1.30 20.57
CA GLU A 381 -24.41 0.93 20.32
C GLU A 381 -25.30 2.14 19.99
N VAL A 382 -25.03 3.33 20.56
CA VAL A 382 -25.81 4.55 20.29
C VAL A 382 -25.51 5.05 18.88
N GLU A 383 -24.25 5.02 18.48
CA GLU A 383 -23.81 5.36 17.13
C GLU A 383 -24.38 4.39 16.09
N LYS A 384 -24.40 3.07 16.38
CA LYS A 384 -25.02 2.06 15.52
C LYS A 384 -26.51 2.32 15.32
N GLU A 385 -27.27 2.54 16.39
CA GLU A 385 -28.69 2.84 16.30
C GLU A 385 -28.95 4.07 15.42
N LYS A 386 -28.13 5.11 15.58
CA LYS A 386 -28.23 6.33 14.76
C LYS A 386 -27.99 6.05 13.28
N VAL A 387 -26.89 5.39 12.92
CA VAL A 387 -26.59 5.12 11.49
C VAL A 387 -27.60 4.18 10.84
N ILE A 388 -28.16 3.21 11.59
CA ILE A 388 -29.22 2.32 11.11
C ILE A 388 -30.52 3.11 10.87
N LYS A 389 -30.85 4.03 11.78
CA LYS A 389 -32.03 4.90 11.63
C LYS A 389 -31.92 5.81 10.40
N ASP A 390 -30.75 6.38 10.18
CA ASP A 390 -30.49 7.26 9.04
C ASP A 390 -30.42 6.48 7.71
N ASN A 391 -29.88 5.26 7.73
CA ASN A 391 -29.86 4.36 6.59
C ASN A 391 -29.98 2.87 7.04
N PRO A 392 -31.15 2.23 6.84
CA PRO A 392 -31.41 0.86 7.27
C PRO A 392 -30.43 -0.20 6.71
N LEU A 393 -29.71 0.09 5.62
CA LEU A 393 -28.70 -0.82 5.07
C LEU A 393 -27.53 -1.07 6.04
N TYR A 394 -27.27 -0.15 6.98
CA TYR A 394 -26.29 -0.37 8.05
C TYR A 394 -26.77 -1.38 9.10
N GLY A 395 -28.06 -1.75 9.11
CA GLY A 395 -28.60 -2.80 9.97
C GLY A 395 -28.39 -4.22 9.40
N ASN A 396 -28.02 -4.33 8.12
CA ASN A 396 -27.84 -5.62 7.45
C ASN A 396 -26.37 -6.03 7.39
N VAL A 397 -25.93 -6.92 8.28
CA VAL A 397 -24.55 -7.41 8.32
C VAL A 397 -24.31 -8.45 7.22
N ILE A 398 -23.43 -8.12 6.27
CA ILE A 398 -23.08 -8.98 5.12
C ILE A 398 -21.86 -9.84 5.43
N CYS A 399 -20.79 -9.26 6.00
CA CYS A 399 -19.61 -10.02 6.41
C CYS A 399 -19.57 -10.20 7.93
N ARG A 400 -19.97 -11.37 8.42
CA ARG A 400 -19.97 -11.66 9.86
C ARG A 400 -18.58 -11.65 10.50
N CYS A 401 -17.55 -12.14 9.82
CA CYS A 401 -16.19 -12.21 10.40
C CYS A 401 -15.57 -10.83 10.63
N GLU A 402 -15.91 -9.85 9.80
CA GLU A 402 -15.39 -8.48 9.90
C GLU A 402 -16.44 -7.49 10.44
N THR A 403 -17.70 -7.94 10.58
CA THR A 403 -18.89 -7.13 10.90
C THR A 403 -19.05 -5.95 9.94
N VAL A 404 -19.08 -6.27 8.63
CA VAL A 404 -19.29 -5.31 7.55
C VAL A 404 -20.73 -5.37 7.10
N THR A 405 -21.36 -4.21 7.01
CA THR A 405 -22.77 -4.00 6.66
C THR A 405 -22.98 -3.79 5.16
N GLU A 406 -24.21 -3.93 4.71
CA GLU A 406 -24.59 -3.59 3.34
C GLU A 406 -24.39 -2.10 3.07
N GLY A 407 -24.69 -1.24 4.05
CA GLY A 407 -24.47 0.20 3.98
C GLY A 407 -23.02 0.58 3.66
N GLU A 408 -22.05 -0.08 4.29
CA GLU A 408 -20.61 0.11 4.01
C GLU A 408 -20.24 -0.31 2.58
N ILE A 409 -20.80 -1.42 2.09
CA ILE A 409 -20.53 -1.91 0.73
C ILE A 409 -21.12 -0.94 -0.30
N VAL A 410 -22.35 -0.47 -0.09
CA VAL A 410 -23.03 0.48 -0.99
C VAL A 410 -22.31 1.82 -1.00
N ASP A 411 -21.89 2.36 0.16
CA ASP A 411 -21.09 3.59 0.23
C ASP A 411 -19.76 3.43 -0.51
N ALA A 412 -19.08 2.29 -0.35
CA ALA A 412 -17.83 1.99 -1.06
C ALA A 412 -18.00 1.93 -2.58
N ILE A 413 -19.17 1.54 -3.10
CA ILE A 413 -19.46 1.49 -4.54
C ILE A 413 -19.70 2.90 -5.10
N HIS A 414 -20.42 3.76 -4.38
CA HIS A 414 -20.85 5.07 -4.87
C HIS A 414 -19.85 6.23 -4.66
N ARG A 415 -18.72 5.98 -3.99
CA ARG A 415 -17.61 6.95 -3.90
C ARG A 415 -16.95 7.18 -5.27
N ASN A 416 -16.23 8.31 -5.40
CA ASN A 416 -15.53 8.70 -6.63
C ASN A 416 -14.49 7.64 -7.07
N CYS A 417 -13.66 7.16 -6.14
CA CYS A 417 -12.82 5.98 -6.34
C CYS A 417 -13.58 4.70 -5.93
N GLY A 418 -14.77 4.48 -6.48
CA GLY A 418 -15.71 3.45 -6.01
C GLY A 418 -15.34 2.01 -6.38
N ALA A 419 -15.83 1.04 -5.60
CA ALA A 419 -15.64 -0.39 -5.83
C ALA A 419 -16.35 -0.88 -7.11
N ARG A 420 -15.67 -1.72 -7.91
CA ARG A 420 -16.18 -2.30 -9.17
C ARG A 420 -16.03 -3.83 -9.29
N SER A 421 -15.44 -4.46 -8.29
CA SER A 421 -15.16 -5.91 -8.18
C SER A 421 -15.24 -6.39 -6.73
N VAL A 422 -15.35 -7.70 -6.49
CA VAL A 422 -15.38 -8.24 -5.12
C VAL A 422 -14.12 -7.89 -4.33
N LYS A 423 -12.94 -7.93 -4.96
CA LYS A 423 -11.67 -7.53 -4.31
C LYS A 423 -11.59 -6.02 -4.07
N SER A 424 -12.19 -5.19 -4.93
CA SER A 424 -12.24 -3.75 -4.68
C SER A 424 -13.15 -3.38 -3.49
N VAL A 425 -14.26 -4.12 -3.28
CA VAL A 425 -15.09 -4.03 -2.05
C VAL A 425 -14.27 -4.48 -0.85
N LYS A 426 -13.54 -5.60 -0.98
CA LYS A 426 -12.63 -6.10 0.05
C LYS A 426 -11.61 -5.05 0.48
N LYS A 427 -10.96 -4.33 -0.45
CA LYS A 427 -9.99 -3.27 -0.13
C LYS A 427 -10.60 -2.07 0.61
N ARG A 428 -11.86 -1.74 0.33
CA ARG A 428 -12.54 -0.55 0.92
C ARG A 428 -13.27 -0.84 2.23
N THR A 429 -13.79 -2.05 2.39
CA THR A 429 -14.69 -2.41 3.50
C THR A 429 -14.17 -3.53 4.37
N LYS A 430 -13.15 -4.26 3.91
CA LYS A 430 -12.64 -5.51 4.49
C LYS A 430 -13.54 -6.74 4.35
N SER A 431 -14.69 -6.64 3.67
CA SER A 431 -15.51 -7.81 3.42
C SER A 431 -14.69 -8.96 2.81
N GLY A 432 -14.71 -10.11 3.47
CA GLY A 432 -13.93 -11.30 3.08
C GLY A 432 -12.45 -11.30 3.47
N LEU A 433 -11.95 -10.35 4.29
CA LEU A 433 -10.59 -10.41 4.86
C LEU A 433 -10.50 -11.25 6.15
N GLY A 434 -11.64 -11.53 6.81
CA GLY A 434 -11.68 -12.33 8.03
C GLY A 434 -11.48 -13.83 7.77
N ARG A 435 -11.59 -14.65 8.83
CA ARG A 435 -11.33 -16.10 8.82
C ARG A 435 -11.87 -16.88 7.61
N CYS A 436 -13.09 -16.59 7.16
CA CYS A 436 -13.72 -17.32 6.05
C CYS A 436 -13.22 -16.92 4.66
N GLN A 437 -12.36 -15.90 4.56
CA GLN A 437 -11.77 -15.41 3.32
C GLN A 437 -12.76 -15.03 2.21
N GLY A 438 -14.01 -14.71 2.58
CA GLY A 438 -15.08 -14.36 1.64
C GLY A 438 -16.02 -15.51 1.29
N GLY A 439 -15.82 -16.71 1.84
CA GLY A 439 -16.64 -17.89 1.54
C GLY A 439 -18.14 -17.75 1.85
N PHE A 440 -18.51 -16.89 2.82
CA PHE A 440 -19.93 -16.66 3.16
C PHE A 440 -20.49 -15.36 2.56
N CYS A 441 -19.75 -14.26 2.67
CA CYS A 441 -20.24 -12.95 2.22
C CYS A 441 -20.07 -12.72 0.71
N GLY A 442 -19.21 -13.48 0.03
CA GLY A 442 -18.87 -13.32 -1.38
C GLY A 442 -20.07 -13.26 -2.32
N PRO A 443 -20.99 -14.25 -2.31
CA PRO A 443 -22.17 -14.21 -3.17
C PRO A 443 -23.04 -12.97 -2.95
N LYS A 444 -23.22 -12.55 -1.70
CA LYS A 444 -24.02 -11.36 -1.39
C LYS A 444 -23.33 -10.06 -1.81
N VAL A 445 -22.01 -10.00 -1.74
CA VAL A 445 -21.21 -8.87 -2.28
C VAL A 445 -21.39 -8.77 -3.81
N VAL A 446 -21.42 -9.90 -4.52
CA VAL A 446 -21.70 -9.92 -5.97
C VAL A 446 -23.09 -9.38 -6.27
N GLU A 447 -24.11 -9.85 -5.55
CA GLU A 447 -25.49 -9.39 -5.71
C GLU A 447 -25.61 -7.86 -5.49
N ILE A 448 -24.98 -7.33 -4.44
CA ILE A 448 -24.97 -5.89 -4.15
C ILE A 448 -24.25 -5.13 -5.26
N LEU A 449 -23.06 -5.58 -5.69
CA LEU A 449 -22.32 -4.95 -6.80
C LEU A 449 -23.14 -4.90 -8.08
N ALA A 450 -23.75 -6.02 -8.47
CA ALA A 450 -24.58 -6.10 -9.66
C ALA A 450 -25.78 -5.15 -9.59
N ARG A 451 -26.46 -5.11 -8.45
CA ARG A 451 -27.58 -4.19 -8.19
C ARG A 451 -27.15 -2.73 -8.31
N GLU A 452 -26.10 -2.33 -7.59
CA GLU A 452 -25.67 -0.93 -7.52
C GLU A 452 -25.03 -0.44 -8.83
N LEU A 453 -24.33 -1.33 -9.56
CA LEU A 453 -23.71 -1.01 -10.84
C LEU A 453 -24.64 -1.21 -12.04
N LYS A 454 -25.85 -1.73 -11.82
CA LYS A 454 -26.84 -2.08 -12.86
C LYS A 454 -26.25 -3.01 -13.93
N LYS A 455 -25.56 -4.06 -13.47
CA LYS A 455 -24.93 -5.09 -14.31
C LYS A 455 -25.54 -6.45 -14.04
N ASP A 456 -25.40 -7.37 -14.98
CA ASP A 456 -25.68 -8.77 -14.71
C ASP A 456 -24.67 -9.35 -13.71
N TRP A 457 -25.07 -10.35 -12.93
CA TRP A 457 -24.20 -10.96 -11.91
C TRP A 457 -22.96 -11.61 -12.54
N THR A 458 -23.07 -12.11 -13.77
CA THR A 458 -21.96 -12.71 -14.55
C THR A 458 -20.93 -11.66 -14.99
N GLU A 459 -21.28 -10.38 -15.02
CA GLU A 459 -20.38 -9.28 -15.37
C GLU A 459 -19.59 -8.74 -14.18
N ILE A 460 -19.82 -9.25 -12.96
CA ILE A 460 -19.10 -8.81 -11.77
C ILE A 460 -17.80 -9.62 -11.60
N PRO A 461 -16.62 -8.98 -11.76
CA PRO A 461 -15.35 -9.67 -11.59
C PRO A 461 -15.05 -9.91 -10.11
N TYR A 462 -14.32 -11.00 -9.83
CA TYR A 462 -13.69 -11.21 -8.53
C TYR A 462 -12.59 -10.19 -8.27
N ASP A 463 -11.66 -10.08 -9.21
CA ASP A 463 -10.53 -9.16 -9.14
C ASP A 463 -10.41 -8.40 -10.46
N SER A 464 -9.70 -8.93 -11.45
CA SER A 464 -9.54 -8.34 -12.79
C SER A 464 -10.67 -8.74 -13.74
N THR A 465 -10.73 -8.11 -14.91
CA THR A 465 -11.64 -8.49 -16.01
C THR A 465 -11.43 -9.90 -16.56
N LYS A 466 -10.39 -10.61 -16.10
CA LYS A 466 -10.14 -12.02 -16.44
C LYS A 466 -10.46 -12.98 -15.30
N ALA A 467 -10.83 -12.49 -14.12
CA ALA A 467 -11.12 -13.28 -12.92
C ALA A 467 -12.62 -13.29 -12.64
N TYR A 468 -13.33 -14.26 -13.20
CA TYR A 468 -14.78 -14.40 -13.07
C TYR A 468 -15.17 -15.19 -11.82
N ILE A 469 -16.32 -14.86 -11.23
CA ILE A 469 -16.94 -15.65 -10.14
C ILE A 469 -17.99 -16.60 -10.71
N LEU A 470 -18.79 -16.10 -11.65
CA LEU A 470 -19.86 -16.82 -12.33
C LEU A 470 -19.53 -16.83 -13.82
N THR A 471 -19.68 -17.98 -14.48
CA THR A 471 -19.32 -18.14 -15.90
C THR A 471 -20.55 -18.28 -16.79
N GLU A 472 -21.56 -19.03 -16.36
CA GLU A 472 -22.80 -19.25 -17.11
C GLU A 472 -23.93 -19.70 -16.18
N GLU A 473 -25.16 -19.53 -16.63
CA GLU A 473 -26.33 -20.12 -15.99
C GLU A 473 -26.36 -21.63 -16.25
N THR A 474 -26.20 -22.45 -15.21
CA THR A 474 -26.15 -23.91 -15.35
C THR A 474 -27.52 -24.59 -15.22
N LYS A 475 -28.57 -23.84 -14.87
CA LYS A 475 -29.97 -24.32 -14.80
C LYS A 475 -30.95 -23.22 -15.14
N THR A 476 -31.56 -23.30 -16.32
CA THR A 476 -32.74 -22.49 -16.68
C THR A 476 -33.99 -23.10 -16.06
N GLY A 477 -34.39 -22.60 -14.89
CA GLY A 477 -35.70 -22.89 -14.30
C GLY A 477 -35.71 -23.90 -13.15
N GLY A 478 -36.01 -23.39 -11.96
CA GLY A 478 -36.83 -24.07 -10.97
C GLY A 478 -38.06 -23.20 -10.75
N ALA A 479 -39.25 -23.72 -11.01
CA ALA A 479 -40.49 -23.03 -10.69
C ALA A 479 -40.47 -22.60 -9.21
N LEU A 480 -40.74 -21.31 -8.96
CA LEU A 480 -41.08 -20.79 -7.64
C LEU A 480 -42.38 -21.42 -7.13
#